data_AF-R6AN55-F1
#
_entry.id   AF-R6AN55-F1
#
_cell.length_a   1.000
_cell.length_b   1.000
_cell.length_c   1.000
_cell.angle_alpha   90.00
_cell.angle_beta   90.00
_cell.angle_gamma   90.00
#
_symmetry.space_group_name_H-M   'P 1'
#
loop_
_entity.id
_entity.type
_entity.pdbx_description
1 polymer ?
#
loop_
_entity_poly.entity_id
_entity_poly.type
_entity_poly.pdbx_seq_one_letter_code
_entity_poly.pdbx_strand_id
1 'polypeptide(L)'
;MRCCEGCGKPLPADAAPRKRFCSAECERRSYYEGRRDKDHAKEESEEGIPLREFQCEQCGHWVRVMSKNDKRFRFCSAKCEKTFWKRNKPKAARASKASAGRGFGGGYFERCCKWCGKSFGTQSATALYCCREHKHMALMWKKQNAAEEKKARKRSKYRPFVDGGSD
;
A
#
# COMPACT_ATOMS: atom_id res chain seq x y z
N MET A 1 -14.83 32.70 21.31
CA MET A 1 -13.51 32.02 21.25
C MET A 1 -13.40 31.32 19.91
N ARG A 2 -12.37 31.59 19.11
CA ARG A 2 -12.20 30.95 17.79
C ARG A 2 -11.27 29.75 17.91
N CYS A 3 -11.60 28.64 17.28
CA CYS A 3 -10.81 27.41 17.32
C CYS A 3 -10.12 27.16 15.98
N CYS A 4 -8.99 26.45 16.02
CA CYS A 4 -8.26 26.00 14.84
C CYS A 4 -9.06 24.93 14.11
N GLU A 5 -9.33 25.13 12.82
CA GLU A 5 -10.07 24.17 12.00
C GLU A 5 -9.34 22.83 11.81
N GLY A 6 -8.01 22.80 11.96
CA GLY A 6 -7.21 21.57 11.76
C GLY A 6 -6.99 20.73 13.03
N CYS A 7 -7.13 21.29 14.23
CA CYS A 7 -6.84 20.56 15.47
C CYS A 7 -7.80 20.87 16.63
N GLY A 8 -8.78 21.74 16.45
CA GLY A 8 -9.77 22.11 17.45
C GLY A 8 -9.26 22.97 18.61
N LYS A 9 -7.95 23.21 18.71
CA LYS A 9 -7.36 24.04 19.78
C LYS A 9 -7.80 25.49 19.67
N PRO A 10 -7.99 26.21 20.79
CA PRO A 10 -8.30 27.62 20.75
C PRO A 10 -7.17 28.39 20.06
N LEU A 11 -7.55 29.33 19.20
CA LEU A 11 -6.60 30.26 18.59
C LEU A 11 -6.12 31.27 19.65
N PRO A 12 -4.90 31.79 19.50
CA PRO A 12 -4.41 32.89 20.33
C PRO A 12 -5.40 34.05 20.33
N ALA A 13 -5.57 34.73 21.47
CA ALA A 13 -6.52 35.84 21.59
C ALA A 13 -6.16 37.02 20.67
N ASP A 14 -4.87 37.18 20.37
CA ASP A 14 -4.26 38.13 19.45
C ASP A 14 -4.26 37.67 17.98
N ALA A 15 -4.81 36.48 17.68
CA ALA A 15 -4.83 35.97 16.32
C ALA A 15 -5.69 36.84 15.40
N ALA A 16 -5.17 37.16 14.21
CA ALA A 16 -5.90 37.92 13.19
C ALA A 16 -7.33 37.37 12.95
N PRO A 17 -8.34 38.21 12.70
CA PRO A 17 -9.73 37.79 12.48
C PRO A 17 -9.94 36.73 11.40
N ARG A 18 -9.07 36.71 10.39
CA ARG A 18 -9.08 35.72 9.28
C ARG A 18 -8.25 34.47 9.53
N LYS A 19 -7.55 34.37 10.67
CA LYS A 19 -6.69 33.21 10.98
C LYS A 19 -7.56 31.99 11.29
N ARG A 20 -7.44 30.95 10.47
CA ARG A 20 -8.21 29.69 10.57
C ARG A 20 -7.47 28.58 11.32
N PHE A 21 -6.13 28.64 11.32
CA PHE A 21 -5.27 27.59 11.86
C PHE A 21 -4.33 28.15 12.93
N CYS A 22 -4.06 27.34 13.97
CA CYS A 22 -3.12 27.72 15.02
C CYS A 22 -1.66 27.70 14.52
N SER A 23 -1.34 26.92 13.50
CA SER A 23 -0.01 26.81 12.91
C SER A 23 -0.06 26.48 11.42
N ALA A 24 1.04 26.76 10.71
CA ALA A 24 1.21 26.36 9.30
C ALA A 24 1.13 24.84 9.10
N GLU A 25 1.42 24.05 10.15
CA GLU A 25 1.24 22.60 10.10
C GLU A 25 -0.25 22.20 10.09
N CYS A 26 -1.09 22.87 10.88
CA CYS A 26 -2.52 22.61 10.88
C CYS A 26 -3.17 23.02 9.55
N GLU A 27 -2.72 24.12 8.95
CA GLU A 27 -3.14 24.54 7.62
C GLU A 27 -2.76 23.50 6.55
N ARG A 28 -1.49 23.09 6.53
CA ARG A 28 -1.00 22.07 5.60
C ARG A 28 -1.75 20.75 5.78
N ARG A 29 -2.04 20.36 7.03
CA ARG A 29 -2.79 19.15 7.35
C ARG A 29 -4.21 19.23 6.79
N SER A 30 -4.93 20.32 7.05
CA SER A 30 -6.29 20.54 6.55
C SER A 30 -6.35 20.49 5.02
N TYR A 31 -5.39 21.10 4.32
CA TYR A 31 -5.29 21.02 2.86
C TYR A 31 -5.19 19.57 2.35
N TYR A 32 -4.34 18.75 2.96
CA TYR A 32 -4.14 17.36 2.55
C TYR A 32 -5.30 16.44 2.96
N GLU A 33 -5.94 16.69 4.09
CA GLU A 33 -7.14 15.96 4.52
C GLU A 33 -8.32 16.30 3.60
N GLY A 34 -8.57 17.58 3.31
CA GLY A 34 -9.64 17.97 2.40
C GLY A 34 -9.47 17.46 0.97
N ARG A 35 -8.23 17.33 0.45
CA ARG A 35 -8.01 16.66 -0.84
C ARG A 35 -8.33 15.17 -0.76
N ARG A 36 -7.94 14.51 0.33
CA ARG A 36 -8.22 13.09 0.55
C ARG A 36 -9.73 12.83 0.64
N ASP A 37 -10.47 13.67 1.34
CA ASP A 37 -11.92 13.52 1.50
C ASP A 37 -12.63 13.65 0.14
N LYS A 38 -12.14 14.51 -0.76
CA LYS A 38 -12.63 14.58 -2.14
C LYS A 38 -12.35 13.32 -2.94
N ASP A 39 -11.13 12.77 -2.83
CA ASP A 39 -10.77 11.51 -3.50
C ASP A 39 -11.66 10.35 -2.99
N HIS A 40 -11.94 10.33 -1.69
CA HIS A 40 -12.83 9.37 -1.03
C HIS A 40 -14.30 9.54 -1.44
N ALA A 41 -14.80 10.77 -1.49
CA ALA A 41 -16.17 11.05 -1.92
C ALA A 41 -16.42 10.66 -3.39
N LYS A 42 -15.41 10.84 -4.26
CA LYS A 42 -15.49 10.39 -5.64
C LYS A 42 -15.62 8.87 -5.73
N GLU A 43 -14.85 8.13 -4.94
CA GLU A 43 -14.91 6.67 -4.90
C GLU A 43 -16.26 6.16 -4.37
N GLU A 44 -16.85 6.85 -3.38
CA GLU A 44 -18.17 6.52 -2.86
C GLU A 44 -19.30 6.74 -3.87
N SER A 45 -19.16 7.74 -4.75
CA SER A 45 -20.14 8.05 -5.79
C SER A 45 -20.13 7.09 -6.99
N GLU A 46 -19.15 6.17 -7.08
CA GLU A 46 -19.14 5.17 -8.15
C GLU A 46 -20.19 4.09 -7.87
N GLU A 47 -21.31 4.18 -8.60
CA GLU A 47 -22.42 3.23 -8.52
C GLU A 47 -22.04 1.88 -9.14
N GLY A 48 -22.21 0.79 -8.38
CA GLY A 48 -22.08 -0.59 -8.85
C GLY A 48 -21.79 -1.58 -7.72
N ILE A 49 -21.81 -2.88 -8.04
CA ILE A 49 -21.45 -3.93 -7.08
C ILE A 49 -19.92 -4.01 -6.98
N PRO A 50 -19.31 -3.70 -5.83
CA PRO A 50 -17.87 -3.78 -5.67
C PRO A 50 -17.40 -5.24 -5.71
N LEU A 51 -16.27 -5.48 -6.38
CA LEU A 51 -15.61 -6.78 -6.38
C LEU A 51 -15.07 -7.11 -4.99
N ARG A 52 -14.69 -6.08 -4.23
CA ARG A 52 -14.20 -6.19 -2.86
C ARG A 52 -14.37 -4.88 -2.10
N GLU A 53 -14.61 -4.99 -0.81
CA GLU A 53 -14.65 -3.86 0.11
C GLU A 53 -13.67 -4.10 1.26
N PHE A 54 -12.96 -3.06 1.70
CA PHE A 54 -12.11 -3.14 2.89
C PHE A 54 -11.95 -1.78 3.56
N GLN A 55 -11.64 -1.78 4.85
CA GLN A 55 -11.34 -0.57 5.59
C GLN A 55 -9.85 -0.26 5.56
N CYS A 56 -9.47 0.97 5.21
CA CYS A 56 -8.08 1.39 5.23
C CYS A 56 -7.54 1.44 6.66
N GLU A 57 -6.48 0.68 6.96
CA GLU A 57 -5.92 0.61 8.32
C GLU A 57 -5.25 1.89 8.82
N GLN A 58 -4.97 2.85 7.92
CA GLN A 58 -4.32 4.10 8.31
C GLN A 58 -5.31 5.23 8.57
N CYS A 59 -6.38 5.34 7.77
CA CYS A 59 -7.36 6.44 7.89
C CYS A 59 -8.78 5.98 8.22
N GLY A 60 -9.07 4.68 8.20
CA GLY A 60 -10.39 4.14 8.50
C GLY A 60 -11.40 4.25 7.36
N HIS A 61 -11.02 4.77 6.18
CA HIS A 61 -11.92 4.93 5.05
C HIS A 61 -12.29 3.59 4.42
N TRP A 62 -13.58 3.42 4.07
CA TRP A 62 -14.10 2.25 3.36
C TRP A 62 -13.80 2.35 1.87
N VAL A 63 -12.94 1.45 1.39
CA VAL A 63 -12.51 1.41 0.00
C VAL A 63 -13.37 0.40 -0.75
N ARG A 64 -13.94 0.83 -1.87
CA ARG A 64 -14.72 -0.03 -2.78
C ARG A 64 -13.91 -0.29 -4.04
N VAL A 65 -13.54 -1.56 -4.23
CA VAL A 65 -12.77 -1.99 -5.39
C VAL A 65 -13.73 -2.39 -6.50
N MET A 66 -13.91 -1.49 -7.47
CA MET A 66 -14.78 -1.71 -8.63
C MET A 66 -14.06 -2.40 -9.80
N SER A 67 -12.75 -2.16 -9.95
CA SER A 67 -11.96 -2.65 -11.08
C SER A 67 -11.03 -3.81 -10.70
N LYS A 68 -10.94 -4.83 -11.56
CA LYS A 68 -9.95 -5.92 -11.44
C LYS A 68 -8.50 -5.43 -11.55
N ASN A 69 -8.28 -4.23 -12.08
CA ASN A 69 -6.95 -3.62 -12.18
C ASN A 69 -6.52 -2.95 -10.87
N ASP A 70 -7.47 -2.67 -9.98
CA ASP A 70 -7.18 -2.10 -8.68
C ASP A 70 -6.70 -3.20 -7.73
N LYS A 71 -5.41 -3.10 -7.39
CA LYS A 71 -4.70 -4.07 -6.54
C LYS A 71 -4.65 -3.63 -5.08
N ARG A 72 -5.42 -2.60 -4.68
CA ARG A 72 -5.50 -2.15 -3.28
C ARG A 72 -6.18 -3.22 -2.44
N PHE A 73 -5.60 -3.53 -1.27
CA PHE A 73 -6.12 -4.59 -0.37
C PHE A 73 -6.14 -4.22 1.12
N ARG A 74 -5.42 -3.17 1.52
CA ARG A 74 -5.23 -2.79 2.93
C ARG A 74 -5.22 -1.28 3.18
N PHE A 75 -4.86 -0.51 2.16
CA PHE A 75 -4.79 0.94 2.23
C PHE A 75 -5.52 1.57 1.06
N CYS A 76 -6.21 2.68 1.30
CA CYS A 76 -6.91 3.45 0.26
C CYS A 76 -5.93 4.11 -0.74
N SER A 77 -4.66 4.30 -0.35
CA SER A 77 -3.63 4.88 -1.19
C SER A 77 -2.22 4.46 -0.76
N ALA A 78 -1.26 4.57 -1.67
CA ALA A 78 0.17 4.37 -1.37
C ALA A 78 0.71 5.35 -0.30
N LYS A 79 0.05 6.50 -0.11
CA LYS A 79 0.41 7.47 0.94
C LYS A 79 0.02 6.94 2.33
N CYS A 80 -1.17 6.37 2.43
CA CYS A 80 -1.66 5.72 3.65
C CYS A 80 -0.76 4.53 4.02
N GLU A 81 -0.38 3.72 3.04
CA GLU A 81 0.59 2.64 3.21
C GLU A 81 1.94 3.14 3.77
N LYS A 82 2.58 4.11 3.09
CA LYS A 82 3.87 4.68 3.55
C LYS A 82 3.78 5.26 4.95
N THR A 83 2.68 5.93 5.28
CA THR A 83 2.50 6.56 6.60
C THR A 83 2.33 5.51 7.69
N PHE A 84 1.57 4.45 7.40
CA PHE A 84 1.38 3.33 8.31
C PHE A 84 2.72 2.65 8.63
N TRP A 85 3.52 2.32 7.62
CA TRP A 85 4.82 1.69 7.82
C TRP A 85 5.82 2.60 8.53
N LYS A 86 5.79 3.92 8.28
CA LYS A 86 6.62 4.88 9.03
C LYS A 86 6.28 4.92 10.52
N ARG A 87 4.99 4.83 10.86
CA ARG A 87 4.53 4.84 12.26
C ARG A 87 4.77 3.52 12.99
N ASN A 88 4.57 2.40 12.28
CA ASN A 88 4.74 1.06 12.83
C ASN A 88 6.16 0.51 12.72
N LYS A 89 7.12 1.32 12.23
CA LYS A 89 8.52 0.90 12.18
C LYS A 89 9.02 0.67 13.62
N PRO A 90 9.53 -0.53 13.96
CA PRO A 90 9.99 -0.82 15.31
C PRO A 90 11.08 0.17 15.73
N LYS A 91 10.99 0.67 16.98
CA LYS A 91 11.89 1.70 17.54
C LYS A 91 13.38 1.33 17.47
N ALA A 92 13.72 0.04 17.26
CA ALA A 92 15.07 -0.44 17.04
C ALA A 92 15.78 0.22 15.83
N ALA A 93 15.05 0.74 14.84
CA ALA A 93 15.64 1.40 13.66
C ALA A 93 15.87 2.92 13.84
N ARG A 94 15.52 3.51 14.99
CA ARG A 94 15.78 4.93 15.28
C ARG A 94 17.01 5.17 16.15
N ALA A 95 17.63 4.12 16.70
CA ALA A 95 18.77 4.19 17.60
C ALA A 95 20.14 3.89 16.97
N SER A 96 20.23 3.53 15.68
CA SER A 96 21.52 3.24 15.03
C SER A 96 21.95 4.32 14.05
N LYS A 97 22.25 5.51 14.57
CA LYS A 97 23.48 6.20 14.14
C LYS A 97 24.58 5.83 15.13
N ALA A 98 24.94 4.55 15.15
CA ALA A 98 26.13 4.06 15.80
C ALA A 98 27.00 3.43 14.72
N SER A 99 28.30 3.68 14.86
CA SER A 99 29.41 3.45 13.93
C SER A 99 29.32 2.22 13.04
N ALA A 100 29.85 2.38 11.82
CA ALA A 100 30.21 1.30 10.92
C ALA A 100 31.15 0.30 11.62
N GLY A 101 30.58 -0.71 12.25
CA GLY A 101 31.27 -1.87 12.76
C GLY A 101 31.41 -2.90 11.65
N ARG A 102 32.65 -3.16 11.23
CA ARG A 102 33.02 -4.34 10.43
C ARG A 102 32.57 -5.60 11.19
N GLY A 103 31.72 -6.43 10.57
CA GLY A 103 31.27 -7.69 11.15
C GLY A 103 30.75 -8.64 10.07
N PHE A 104 31.47 -9.75 9.87
CA PHE A 104 31.01 -10.94 9.16
C PHE A 104 29.81 -11.55 9.91
N GLY A 105 28.67 -11.78 9.26
CA GLY A 105 27.52 -12.47 9.88
C GLY A 105 26.25 -12.43 9.03
N GLY A 106 25.74 -13.61 8.64
CA GLY A 106 24.64 -13.79 7.68
C GLY A 106 23.40 -12.95 7.99
N GLY A 107 23.03 -12.10 7.03
CA GLY A 107 21.91 -11.16 7.15
C GLY A 107 20.57 -11.87 7.30
N TYR A 108 19.82 -11.46 8.32
CA TYR A 108 18.40 -11.79 8.46
C TYR A 108 17.60 -10.90 7.50
N PHE A 109 17.08 -11.49 6.41
CA PHE A 109 16.28 -10.80 5.41
C PHE A 109 14.80 -10.85 5.81
N GLU A 110 14.15 -9.69 5.87
CA GLU A 110 12.70 -9.60 5.97
C GLU A 110 12.10 -9.69 4.55
N ARG A 111 11.33 -10.74 4.27
CA ARG A 111 10.73 -11.01 2.95
C ARG A 111 9.22 -11.23 3.08
N CYS A 112 8.49 -11.01 1.99
CA CYS A 112 7.06 -11.33 1.93
C CYS A 112 6.84 -12.71 1.30
N CYS A 113 5.96 -13.51 1.89
CA CYS A 113 5.57 -14.82 1.36
C CYS A 113 4.80 -14.65 0.04
N LYS A 114 5.23 -15.34 -1.03
CA LYS A 114 4.56 -15.28 -2.34
C LYS A 114 3.15 -15.87 -2.37
N TRP A 115 2.78 -16.67 -1.37
CA TRP A 115 1.45 -17.27 -1.27
C TRP A 115 0.50 -16.42 -0.43
N CYS A 116 0.87 -16.10 0.82
CA CYS A 116 -0.02 -15.42 1.77
C CYS A 116 0.27 -13.93 1.97
N GLY A 117 1.33 -13.38 1.37
CA GLY A 117 1.72 -11.97 1.49
C GLY A 117 2.31 -11.53 2.83
N LYS A 118 2.27 -12.38 3.86
CA LYS A 118 2.81 -12.07 5.20
C LYS A 118 4.33 -11.90 5.16
N SER A 119 4.85 -10.92 5.91
CA SER A 119 6.29 -10.79 6.13
C SER A 119 6.79 -11.93 7.00
N PHE A 120 7.99 -12.42 6.69
CA PHE A 120 8.70 -13.41 7.47
C PHE A 120 10.19 -13.15 7.38
N GLY A 121 10.90 -13.44 8.46
CA GLY A 121 12.34 -13.32 8.49
C GLY A 121 13.02 -14.62 8.11
N THR A 122 14.12 -14.51 7.38
CA THR A 122 14.88 -15.67 6.89
C THR A 122 16.35 -15.33 6.73
N GLN A 123 17.21 -16.28 7.07
CA GLN A 123 18.64 -16.19 6.76
C GLN A 123 18.94 -16.61 5.31
N SER A 124 17.94 -17.17 4.61
CA SER A 124 18.08 -17.64 3.24
C SER A 124 17.69 -16.55 2.23
N ALA A 125 18.64 -16.16 1.40
CA ALA A 125 18.40 -15.27 0.26
C ALA A 125 17.44 -15.86 -0.78
N THR A 126 17.14 -17.17 -0.74
CA THR A 126 16.26 -17.86 -1.69
C THR A 126 14.90 -18.25 -1.11
N ALA A 127 14.64 -18.03 0.18
CA ALA A 127 13.36 -18.37 0.78
C ALA A 127 12.22 -17.48 0.26
N LEU A 128 11.22 -18.08 -0.40
CA LEU A 128 10.08 -17.39 -1.03
C LEU A 128 8.76 -17.50 -0.25
N TYR A 129 8.69 -18.41 0.73
CA TYR A 129 7.46 -18.73 1.46
C TYR A 129 7.74 -18.76 2.96
N CYS A 130 6.79 -18.31 3.78
CA CYS A 130 6.96 -18.23 5.22
C CYS A 130 6.88 -19.59 5.93
N CYS A 131 6.33 -20.63 5.28
CA CYS A 131 6.23 -21.98 5.85
C CYS A 131 6.21 -23.05 4.74
N ARG A 132 6.40 -24.32 5.12
CA ARG A 132 6.35 -25.48 4.21
C ARG A 132 4.99 -25.65 3.55
N GLU A 133 3.91 -25.36 4.28
CA GLU A 133 2.54 -25.47 3.77
C GLU A 133 2.28 -24.49 2.62
N HIS A 134 2.64 -23.22 2.77
CA HIS A 134 2.52 -22.24 1.68
C HIS A 134 3.38 -22.57 0.47
N LYS A 135 4.57 -23.17 0.69
CA LYS A 135 5.37 -23.71 -0.41
C LYS A 135 4.63 -24.85 -1.11
N HIS A 136 4.02 -25.76 -0.35
CA HIS A 136 3.26 -26.89 -0.90
C HIS A 136 2.03 -26.43 -1.69
N MET A 137 1.23 -25.51 -1.15
CA MET A 137 0.07 -24.94 -1.86
C MET A 137 0.48 -24.25 -3.17
N ALA A 138 1.58 -23.48 -3.15
CA ALA A 138 2.10 -22.83 -4.35
C ALA A 138 2.55 -23.84 -5.43
N LEU A 139 3.12 -24.98 -5.03
CA LEU A 139 3.48 -26.06 -5.94
C LEU A 139 2.23 -26.77 -6.51
N MET A 140 1.22 -27.02 -5.67
CA MET A 140 -0.03 -27.64 -6.10
C MET A 140 -0.79 -26.76 -7.10
N TRP A 141 -0.89 -25.45 -6.82
CA TRP A 141 -1.49 -24.49 -7.74
C TRP A 141 -0.76 -24.48 -9.09
N LYS A 142 0.58 -24.47 -9.09
CA LYS A 142 1.36 -24.57 -10.34
C LYS A 142 1.09 -25.87 -11.08
N LYS A 143 0.99 -27.01 -10.38
CA LYS A 143 0.72 -28.31 -11.00
C LYS A 143 -0.66 -28.35 -11.66
N GLN A 144 -1.69 -27.80 -11.00
CA GLN A 144 -3.05 -27.70 -11.54
C GLN A 144 -3.11 -26.76 -12.75
N ASN A 145 -2.40 -25.63 -12.69
CA ASN A 145 -2.42 -24.63 -13.75
C ASN A 145 -1.35 -24.84 -14.84
N ALA A 146 -0.52 -25.89 -14.74
CA ALA A 146 0.59 -26.12 -15.67
C ALA A 146 0.12 -26.32 -17.12
N ALA A 147 -1.06 -26.93 -17.33
CA ALA A 147 -1.64 -27.10 -18.65
C ALA A 147 -2.10 -25.75 -19.25
N GLU A 148 -2.74 -24.92 -18.43
CA GLU A 148 -3.20 -23.59 -18.81
C GLU A 148 -2.02 -22.62 -19.04
N GLU A 149 -0.98 -22.66 -18.20
CA GLU A 149 0.26 -21.90 -18.44
C GLU A 149 0.96 -22.32 -19.73
N LYS A 150 0.97 -23.62 -20.07
CA LYS A 150 1.49 -24.11 -21.35
C LYS A 150 0.65 -23.60 -22.53
N LYS A 151 -0.68 -23.59 -22.43
CA LYS A 151 -1.58 -23.01 -23.43
C LYS A 151 -1.35 -21.50 -23.58
N ALA A 152 -1.24 -20.77 -22.47
CA ALA A 152 -0.97 -19.33 -22.45
C ALA A 152 0.39 -18.99 -23.07
N ARG A 153 1.45 -19.78 -22.76
CA ARG A 153 2.78 -19.60 -23.35
C ARG A 153 2.81 -19.94 -24.85
N LYS A 154 2.04 -20.94 -25.31
CA LYS A 154 1.84 -21.21 -26.74
C LYS A 154 1.09 -20.06 -27.43
N ARG A 155 0.02 -19.54 -26.82
CA ARG A 155 -0.78 -18.41 -27.33
C ARG A 155 0.03 -17.10 -27.39
N SER A 156 0.89 -16.86 -26.41
CA SER A 156 1.84 -15.73 -26.40
C SER A 156 2.93 -15.84 -27.48
N LYS A 157 3.20 -17.03 -28.02
CA LYS A 157 4.20 -17.25 -29.07
C LYS A 157 3.63 -17.00 -30.47
N TYR A 158 2.31 -17.01 -30.63
CA TYR A 158 1.61 -16.62 -31.85
C TYR A 158 1.14 -15.17 -31.73
N ARG A 159 2.00 -14.22 -32.10
CA ARG A 159 1.58 -12.87 -32.46
C ARG A 159 1.20 -12.90 -33.94
N PRO A 160 -0.06 -12.63 -34.33
CA PRO A 160 -0.39 -12.42 -35.74
C PRO A 160 0.47 -11.28 -36.27
N PHE A 161 1.14 -11.52 -37.40
CA PHE A 161 1.77 -10.47 -38.20
C PHE A 161 0.64 -9.57 -38.70
N VAL A 162 0.62 -8.32 -38.25
CA VAL A 162 -0.29 -7.30 -38.79
C VAL A 162 0.40 -6.66 -39.97
N ASP A 163 0.01 -7.05 -41.18
CA ASP A 163 0.41 -6.38 -42.43
C ASP A 163 -0.13 -4.95 -42.40
N GLY A 164 0.75 -4.00 -42.15
CA GLY A 164 0.49 -2.58 -42.34
C GLY A 164 0.67 -2.22 -43.81
N GLY A 165 -0.39 -2.41 -44.60
CA GLY A 165 -0.50 -1.88 -45.95
C GLY A 165 -1.71 -0.94 -46.01
N SER A 166 -1.45 0.37 -46.05
CA SER A 166 -2.43 1.40 -46.38
C SER A 166 -2.22 1.79 -47.84
N ASP A 167 -3.26 1.64 -48.66
CA ASP A 167 -3.48 2.46 -49.85
C ASP A 167 -4.84 3.15 -49.66
#